data_AF-X0X6P6-F1
#
_entry.id   AF-X0X6P6-F1
#
_cell.length_a   1.000
_cell.length_b   1.000
_cell.length_c   1.000
_cell.angle_alpha   90.00
_cell.angle_beta   90.00
_cell.angle_gamma   90.00
#
_symmetry.space_group_name_H-M   'P 1'
#
loop_
_entity.id
_entity.type
_entity.pdbx_description
1 polymer ?
#
loop_
_entity_poly.entity_id
_entity_poly.type
_entity_poly.pdbx_seq_one_letter_code
_entity_poly.pdbx_strand_id
1 'polypeptide(L)'
;EFDSLVMRYGVLLDHRRKIENIKKSDLYHKDPFNREIVKLKKTLDVIREITAGYEDKEEFYVEKLAEGIATIAAGVWKILPNGELAECVVRLSDFKTNEYANLIGGWIYEGEENNPMLGFRGCSRYVHEEFQEAFILELKAIKKAREWGLVNIIPMLPFCRSPEEAKKIIEIMESEGLVRGQDGLKVYVMAEIPSNIICADIFCEYFDGFSIGSNDLTQLTYGVGRDNEKMIPLMNNYDY
;
A
#
# COMPACT_ATOMS: atom_id res chain seq x y z
N GLU A 1 0.07 5.62 -13.11
CA GLU A 1 -0.88 4.55 -13.44
C GLU A 1 -0.24 3.16 -13.54
N PHE A 2 1.00 2.99 -13.07
CA PHE A 2 1.58 1.67 -12.79
C PHE A 2 1.54 1.47 -11.28
N ASP A 3 1.68 0.24 -10.78
CA ASP A 3 2.12 -0.07 -9.40
C ASP A 3 1.11 -0.67 -8.39
N SER A 4 0.25 -1.61 -8.80
CA SER A 4 -0.29 -2.59 -7.82
C SER A 4 -0.46 -4.02 -8.31
N LEU A 5 -0.42 -4.24 -9.63
CA LEU A 5 -0.86 -5.52 -10.20
C LEU A 5 0.08 -6.67 -9.98
N VAL A 6 1.35 -6.35 -10.08
CA VAL A 6 2.38 -7.35 -10.08
C VAL A 6 2.62 -7.84 -8.65
N MET A 7 2.08 -7.13 -7.65
CA MET A 7 2.16 -7.50 -6.25
C MET A 7 1.54 -8.87 -5.94
N ARG A 8 0.55 -9.31 -6.72
CA ARG A 8 -0.17 -10.58 -6.50
C ARG A 8 -0.31 -11.41 -7.78
N TYR A 9 0.73 -11.41 -8.62
CA TYR A 9 0.71 -12.17 -9.88
C TYR A 9 0.47 -13.68 -9.68
N GLY A 10 0.98 -14.26 -8.59
CA GLY A 10 0.71 -15.65 -8.21
C GLY A 10 -0.78 -15.97 -8.06
N VAL A 11 -1.55 -15.08 -7.43
CA VAL A 11 -3.00 -15.23 -7.25
C VAL A 11 -3.74 -15.27 -8.59
N LEU A 12 -3.31 -14.45 -9.56
CA LEU A 12 -3.87 -14.44 -10.91
C LEU A 12 -3.63 -15.76 -11.64
N LEU A 13 -2.44 -16.35 -11.47
CA LEU A 13 -2.10 -17.65 -12.05
C LEU A 13 -2.90 -18.79 -11.41
N ASP A 14 -3.10 -18.75 -10.10
CA ASP A 14 -3.91 -19.76 -9.40
C ASP A 14 -5.39 -19.64 -9.77
N HIS A 15 -5.92 -18.43 -9.93
CA HIS A 15 -7.28 -18.23 -10.42
C HIS A 15 -7.45 -18.78 -11.85
N ARG A 16 -6.45 -18.55 -12.72
CA ARG A 16 -6.42 -19.15 -14.07
C ARG A 16 -6.46 -20.67 -14.01
N ARG A 17 -5.63 -21.30 -13.18
CA ARG A 17 -5.61 -22.77 -13.03
C ARG A 17 -6.95 -23.31 -12.54
N LYS A 18 -7.58 -22.64 -11.57
CA LYS A 18 -8.91 -23.01 -11.08
C LYS A 18 -9.95 -22.99 -12.20
N ILE A 19 -9.93 -21.97 -13.04
CA ILE A 19 -10.84 -21.82 -14.19
C ILE A 19 -10.55 -22.87 -15.28
N GLU A 20 -9.29 -23.13 -15.61
CA GLU A 20 -8.89 -24.10 -16.66
C GLU A 20 -9.21 -25.55 -16.28
N ASN A 21 -9.30 -25.88 -14.98
CA ASN A 21 -9.62 -27.21 -14.48
C ASN A 21 -11.13 -27.55 -14.42
N ILE A 22 -12.01 -26.62 -14.77
CA ILE A 22 -13.46 -26.85 -14.79
C ILE A 22 -13.82 -27.69 -16.02
N LYS A 23 -14.54 -28.81 -15.80
CA LYS A 23 -14.90 -29.72 -16.90
C LYS A 23 -15.93 -29.05 -17.81
N LYS A 24 -15.78 -29.24 -19.13
CA LYS A 24 -16.74 -28.79 -20.16
C LYS A 24 -18.18 -29.25 -19.91
N SER A 25 -18.39 -30.35 -19.19
CA SER A 25 -19.71 -30.84 -18.78
C SER A 25 -20.42 -29.92 -17.78
N ASP A 26 -19.66 -29.19 -16.97
CA ASP A 26 -20.18 -28.38 -15.86
C ASP A 26 -20.55 -26.96 -16.35
N LEU A 27 -20.22 -26.65 -17.60
CA LEU A 27 -20.39 -25.35 -18.26
C LEU A 27 -21.77 -25.16 -18.95
N TYR A 28 -22.64 -26.17 -18.96
CA TYR A 28 -23.89 -26.13 -19.73
C TYR A 28 -25.01 -25.27 -19.13
N HIS A 29 -24.84 -24.74 -17.92
CA HIS A 29 -25.80 -23.82 -17.31
C HIS A 29 -25.11 -22.61 -16.67
N LYS A 30 -24.94 -21.56 -17.49
CA LYS A 30 -24.73 -20.12 -17.20
C LYS A 30 -23.45 -19.56 -17.86
N ASP A 31 -23.66 -18.53 -18.68
CA ASP A 31 -22.70 -17.68 -19.42
C ASP A 31 -21.92 -16.58 -18.62
N PRO A 32 -21.78 -16.59 -17.26
CA PRO A 32 -20.81 -15.71 -16.57
C PRO A 32 -19.35 -16.12 -16.77
N PHE A 33 -19.09 -17.43 -16.88
CA PHE A 33 -17.72 -17.97 -16.92
C PHE A 33 -16.95 -17.53 -18.16
N ASN A 34 -17.62 -17.39 -19.31
CA ASN A 34 -16.97 -16.97 -20.55
C ASN A 34 -16.51 -15.51 -20.48
N ARG A 35 -17.31 -14.63 -19.84
CA ARG A 35 -16.93 -13.23 -19.62
C ARG A 35 -15.76 -13.11 -18.66
N GLU A 36 -15.77 -13.87 -17.58
CA GLU A 36 -14.67 -13.88 -16.60
C GLU A 36 -13.37 -14.43 -17.20
N ILE A 37 -13.44 -15.53 -17.95
CA ILE A 37 -12.30 -16.10 -18.71
C ILE A 37 -11.73 -15.05 -19.68
N VAL A 38 -12.60 -14.40 -20.47
CA VAL A 38 -12.18 -13.38 -21.43
C VAL A 38 -11.54 -12.18 -20.72
N LYS A 39 -12.12 -11.74 -19.59
CA LYS A 39 -11.58 -10.65 -18.78
C LYS A 39 -10.22 -11.02 -18.19
N LEU A 40 -10.08 -12.21 -17.61
CA LEU A 40 -8.82 -12.71 -17.06
C LEU A 40 -7.75 -12.87 -18.14
N LYS A 41 -8.09 -13.41 -19.31
CA LYS A 41 -7.13 -13.53 -20.42
C LYS A 41 -6.64 -12.15 -20.86
N LYS A 42 -7.54 -11.18 -21.05
CA LYS A 42 -7.16 -9.79 -21.36
C LYS A 42 -6.27 -9.19 -20.27
N THR A 43 -6.60 -9.41 -18.99
CA THR A 43 -5.77 -8.97 -17.86
C THR A 43 -4.36 -9.55 -17.94
N LEU A 44 -4.22 -10.86 -18.17
CA LEU A 44 -2.90 -11.51 -18.28
C LEU A 44 -2.11 -11.06 -19.51
N ASP A 45 -2.77 -10.83 -20.63
CA ASP A 45 -2.12 -10.33 -21.85
C ASP A 45 -1.60 -8.91 -21.64
N VAL A 46 -2.38 -8.03 -21.01
CA VAL A 46 -1.92 -6.68 -20.61
C VAL A 46 -0.73 -6.77 -19.64
N ILE A 47 -0.78 -7.65 -18.63
CA ILE A 47 0.34 -7.83 -17.69
C ILE A 47 1.61 -8.25 -18.45
N ARG A 48 1.51 -9.20 -19.37
CA ARG A 48 2.66 -9.65 -20.18
C ARG A 48 3.24 -8.53 -21.03
N GLU A 49 2.39 -7.67 -21.58
CA GLU A 49 2.81 -6.54 -22.40
C GLU A 49 3.56 -5.49 -21.56
N ILE A 50 3.01 -5.09 -20.40
CA ILE A 50 3.66 -4.07 -19.54
C ILE A 50 4.93 -4.58 -18.87
N THR A 51 5.03 -5.88 -18.61
CA THR A 51 6.20 -6.52 -17.99
C THR A 51 7.13 -7.17 -19.02
N ALA A 52 7.01 -6.79 -20.29
CA ALA A 52 7.87 -7.30 -21.35
C ALA A 52 9.34 -7.00 -21.01
N GLY A 53 10.18 -8.04 -21.09
CA GLY A 53 11.60 -7.97 -20.73
C GLY A 53 11.94 -8.46 -19.33
N TYR A 54 10.95 -8.70 -18.47
CA TYR A 54 11.16 -9.31 -17.14
C TYR A 54 10.66 -10.75 -17.15
N GLU A 55 11.48 -11.69 -16.68
CA GLU A 55 11.05 -13.08 -16.49
C GLU A 55 10.16 -13.19 -15.26
N ASP A 56 10.70 -12.76 -14.11
CA ASP A 56 9.95 -12.59 -12.88
C ASP A 56 9.12 -11.30 -12.93
N LYS A 57 7.81 -11.46 -12.75
CA LYS A 57 6.91 -10.32 -12.72
C LYS A 57 7.15 -9.55 -11.44
N GLU A 58 7.27 -10.19 -10.28
CA GLU A 58 7.48 -9.49 -9.00
C GLU A 58 8.71 -8.58 -9.02
N GLU A 59 9.79 -9.00 -9.69
CA GLU A 59 10.97 -8.17 -9.92
C GLU A 59 10.65 -6.88 -10.69
N PHE A 60 9.81 -6.94 -11.74
CA PHE A 60 9.34 -5.74 -12.45
C PHE A 60 8.67 -4.74 -11.48
N TYR A 61 7.85 -5.24 -10.55
CA TYR A 61 7.19 -4.37 -9.56
C TYR A 61 8.20 -3.67 -8.66
N VAL A 62 9.06 -4.47 -8.04
CA VAL A 62 10.07 -4.00 -7.09
C VAL A 62 10.98 -2.98 -7.75
N GLU A 63 11.41 -3.25 -8.98
CA GLU A 63 12.29 -2.36 -9.73
C GLU A 63 11.61 -1.06 -10.14
N LYS A 64 10.42 -1.10 -10.72
CA LYS A 64 9.72 0.12 -11.15
C LYS A 64 9.32 0.99 -9.98
N LEU A 65 8.88 0.39 -8.88
CA LEU A 65 8.58 1.12 -7.66
C LEU A 65 9.86 1.73 -7.05
N ALA A 66 10.96 0.97 -6.99
CA ALA A 66 12.25 1.48 -6.52
C ALA A 66 12.76 2.64 -7.39
N GLU A 67 12.66 2.55 -8.71
CA GLU A 67 13.01 3.64 -9.65
C GLU A 67 12.17 4.90 -9.39
N GLY A 68 10.86 4.77 -9.20
CA GLY A 68 9.96 5.89 -8.89
C GLY A 68 10.31 6.56 -7.56
N ILE A 69 10.47 5.77 -6.50
CA ILE A 69 10.88 6.24 -5.18
C ILE A 69 12.25 6.93 -5.27
N ALA A 70 13.21 6.28 -5.94
CA ALA A 70 14.56 6.78 -6.08
C ALA A 70 14.61 8.13 -6.81
N THR A 71 13.81 8.27 -7.86
CA THR A 71 13.71 9.52 -8.63
C THR A 71 13.24 10.68 -7.75
N ILE A 72 12.22 10.45 -6.92
CA ILE A 72 11.69 11.48 -6.00
C ILE A 72 12.73 11.79 -4.91
N ALA A 73 13.31 10.76 -4.29
CA ALA A 73 14.29 10.92 -3.22
C ALA A 73 15.56 11.65 -3.67
N ALA A 74 16.03 11.37 -4.89
CA ALA A 74 17.12 12.10 -5.53
C ALA A 74 16.73 13.55 -5.84
N GLY A 75 15.50 13.79 -6.29
CA GLY A 75 15.00 15.14 -6.61
C GLY A 75 14.94 16.09 -5.40
N VAL A 76 14.76 15.55 -4.19
CA VAL A 76 14.74 16.34 -2.95
C VAL A 76 16.09 16.31 -2.21
N TRP A 77 17.10 15.64 -2.76
CA TRP A 77 18.39 15.44 -2.10
C TRP A 77 19.17 16.75 -1.94
N LYS A 78 19.31 17.21 -0.69
CA LYS A 78 20.12 18.38 -0.34
C LYS A 78 20.52 18.36 1.13
N ILE A 79 21.63 19.01 1.45
CA ILE A 79 21.98 19.33 2.84
C ILE A 79 21.23 20.60 3.23
N LEU A 80 20.49 20.53 4.32
CA LEU A 80 19.74 21.63 4.92
C LEU A 80 20.70 22.61 5.64
N PRO A 81 20.29 23.85 5.93
CA PRO A 81 21.15 24.84 6.60
C PRO A 81 21.67 24.42 7.98
N ASN A 82 20.97 23.49 8.65
CA ASN A 82 21.37 22.92 9.93
C ASN A 82 22.40 21.76 9.79
N GLY A 83 22.81 21.42 8.56
CA GLY A 83 23.77 20.35 8.27
C GLY A 83 23.15 18.96 8.07
N GLU A 84 21.83 18.82 8.21
CA GLU A 84 21.14 17.54 8.05
C GLU A 84 20.78 17.26 6.59
N LEU A 85 20.69 15.98 6.22
CA LEU A 85 20.21 15.57 4.91
C LEU A 85 18.68 15.72 4.86
N ALA A 86 18.17 16.37 3.82
CA ALA A 86 16.73 16.52 3.62
C ALA A 86 16.04 15.16 3.47
N GLU A 87 15.09 14.90 4.36
CA GLU A 87 14.32 13.66 4.40
C GLU A 87 13.35 13.55 3.22
N CYS A 88 13.25 12.36 2.64
CA CYS A 88 12.23 11.98 1.67
C CYS A 88 11.29 10.98 2.33
N VAL A 89 10.19 11.49 2.90
CA VAL A 89 9.17 10.65 3.54
C VAL A 89 8.29 10.04 2.45
N VAL A 90 8.32 8.71 2.34
CA VAL A 90 7.59 7.93 1.34
C VAL A 90 6.44 7.20 2.02
N ARG A 91 5.21 7.65 1.76
CA ARG A 91 4.02 6.92 2.22
C ARG A 91 3.86 5.63 1.44
N LEU A 92 3.75 4.51 2.14
CA LEU A 92 3.42 3.21 1.55
C LEU A 92 1.96 3.17 1.08
N SER A 93 1.58 2.14 0.32
CA SER A 93 0.30 2.12 -0.37
C SER A 93 -0.91 2.18 0.58
N ASP A 94 -1.70 3.24 0.46
CA ASP A 94 -2.90 3.46 1.28
C ASP A 94 -4.18 3.35 0.44
N PHE A 95 -4.17 2.47 -0.57
CA PHE A 95 -5.36 2.28 -1.39
C PHE A 95 -6.46 1.56 -0.60
N LYS A 96 -7.69 2.02 -0.80
CA LYS A 96 -8.91 1.38 -0.33
C LYS A 96 -9.24 0.20 -1.25
N THR A 97 -10.05 -0.73 -0.74
CA THR A 97 -10.52 -1.92 -1.48
C THR A 97 -11.12 -1.56 -2.85
N ASN A 98 -11.94 -0.50 -2.93
CA ASN A 98 -12.52 -0.02 -4.19
C ASN A 98 -11.48 0.56 -5.17
N GLU A 99 -10.42 1.17 -4.66
CA GLU A 99 -9.32 1.68 -5.49
C GLU A 99 -8.48 0.52 -6.02
N TYR A 100 -8.16 -0.47 -5.18
CA TYR A 100 -7.53 -1.70 -5.63
C TYR A 100 -8.39 -2.45 -6.67
N ALA A 101 -9.71 -2.51 -6.50
CA ALA A 101 -10.62 -3.21 -7.41
C ALA A 101 -10.59 -2.62 -8.84
N ASN A 102 -10.33 -1.32 -8.95
CA ASN A 102 -10.26 -0.60 -10.22
C ASN A 102 -8.92 -0.78 -10.95
N LEU A 103 -7.90 -1.32 -10.28
CA LEU A 103 -6.63 -1.65 -10.90
C LEU A 103 -6.83 -2.88 -11.81
N ILE A 104 -6.03 -2.99 -12.87
CA ILE A 104 -6.05 -4.16 -13.76
C ILE A 104 -6.00 -5.43 -12.89
N GLY A 105 -6.88 -6.42 -13.11
CA GLY A 105 -6.89 -7.65 -12.29
C GLY A 105 -7.31 -7.51 -10.81
N GLY A 106 -7.45 -6.30 -10.27
CA GLY A 106 -7.83 -6.05 -8.86
C GLY A 106 -9.18 -6.64 -8.47
N TRP A 107 -10.13 -6.63 -9.41
CA TRP A 107 -11.46 -7.24 -9.28
C TRP A 107 -11.46 -8.73 -8.89
N ILE A 108 -10.33 -9.45 -8.98
CA ILE A 108 -10.24 -10.87 -8.65
C ILE A 108 -10.11 -11.09 -7.14
N TYR A 109 -9.49 -10.16 -6.42
CA TYR A 109 -9.17 -10.32 -5.01
C TYR A 109 -9.76 -9.23 -4.11
N GLU A 110 -10.37 -8.20 -4.69
CA GLU A 110 -11.04 -7.14 -3.95
C GLU A 110 -12.55 -7.39 -3.89
N GLY A 111 -13.09 -7.47 -2.68
CA GLY A 111 -14.53 -7.53 -2.43
C GLY A 111 -15.20 -6.15 -2.48
N GLU A 112 -16.52 -6.11 -2.32
CA GLU A 112 -17.25 -4.87 -2.06
C GLU A 112 -17.27 -4.58 -0.55
N GLU A 113 -16.95 -3.33 -0.19
CA GLU A 113 -17.09 -2.84 1.18
C GLU A 113 -18.10 -1.71 1.23
N ASN A 114 -18.98 -1.73 2.24
CA ASN A 114 -19.97 -0.67 2.43
C ASN A 114 -19.33 0.69 2.76
N ASN A 115 -18.18 0.69 3.45
CA ASN A 115 -17.47 1.89 3.87
C ASN A 115 -15.96 1.75 3.60
N PRO A 116 -15.50 1.90 2.35
CA PRO A 116 -14.09 1.71 1.99
C PRO A 116 -13.12 2.62 2.77
N MET A 117 -13.58 3.78 3.24
CA MET A 117 -12.76 4.69 4.06
C MET A 117 -12.35 4.08 5.41
N LEU A 118 -13.19 3.24 6.01
CA LEU A 118 -12.94 2.55 7.28
C LEU A 118 -12.48 1.09 7.08
N GLY A 119 -12.48 0.63 5.84
CA GLY A 119 -12.34 -0.77 5.46
C GLY A 119 -10.90 -1.29 5.43
N PHE A 120 -10.69 -2.35 4.66
CA PHE A 120 -9.45 -3.10 4.60
C PHE A 120 -8.33 -2.37 3.84
N ARG A 121 -7.63 -1.47 4.53
CA ARG A 121 -6.54 -0.61 4.00
C ARG A 121 -5.41 -0.36 5.01
N GLY A 122 -4.32 0.20 4.50
CA GLY A 122 -3.15 0.62 5.26
C GLY A 122 -2.53 -0.53 6.07
N CYS A 123 -2.06 -0.21 7.27
CA CYS A 123 -1.39 -1.16 8.15
C CYS A 123 -2.17 -2.47 8.39
N SER A 124 -3.50 -2.42 8.53
CA SER A 124 -4.31 -3.64 8.73
C SER A 124 -4.29 -4.58 7.55
N ARG A 125 -4.11 -4.02 6.35
CA ARG A 125 -3.93 -4.82 5.15
C ARG A 125 -2.53 -5.42 5.11
N TYR A 126 -1.50 -4.69 5.52
CA TYR A 126 -0.11 -5.18 5.51
C TYR A 126 0.14 -6.40 6.41
N VAL A 127 -0.51 -6.44 7.58
CA VAL A 127 -0.36 -7.55 8.55
C VAL A 127 -1.27 -8.74 8.26
N HIS A 128 -2.13 -8.65 7.25
CA HIS A 128 -3.09 -9.69 6.92
C HIS A 128 -2.45 -10.71 5.96
N GLU A 129 -2.63 -12.00 6.24
CA GLU A 129 -2.01 -13.09 5.48
C GLU A 129 -2.29 -13.04 3.97
N GLU A 130 -3.48 -12.60 3.58
CA GLU A 130 -3.86 -12.49 2.17
C GLU A 130 -3.11 -11.40 1.40
N PHE A 131 -2.52 -10.41 2.07
CA PHE A 131 -1.90 -9.25 1.43
C PHE A 131 -0.44 -9.01 1.85
N GLN A 132 0.04 -9.65 2.92
CA GLN A 132 1.39 -9.45 3.44
C GLN A 132 2.49 -9.63 2.37
N GLU A 133 2.33 -10.56 1.42
CA GLU A 133 3.26 -10.74 0.30
C GLU A 133 3.37 -9.49 -0.59
N ALA A 134 2.26 -8.80 -0.85
CA ALA A 134 2.24 -7.55 -1.60
C ALA A 134 2.98 -6.44 -0.86
N PHE A 135 2.79 -6.35 0.46
CA PHE A 135 3.50 -5.40 1.31
C PHE A 135 5.01 -5.65 1.31
N ILE A 136 5.45 -6.92 1.37
CA ILE A 136 6.86 -7.31 1.28
C ILE A 136 7.50 -6.78 -0.01
N LEU A 137 6.77 -6.75 -1.14
CA LEU A 137 7.29 -6.21 -2.39
C LEU A 137 7.54 -4.69 -2.33
N GLU A 138 6.69 -3.93 -1.61
CA GLU A 138 6.97 -2.51 -1.33
C GLU A 138 8.21 -2.33 -0.45
N LEU A 139 8.38 -3.17 0.57
CA LEU A 139 9.56 -3.14 1.43
C LEU A 139 10.84 -3.44 0.65
N LYS A 140 10.80 -4.43 -0.24
CA LYS A 140 11.92 -4.73 -1.15
C LYS A 140 12.25 -3.54 -2.06
N ALA A 141 11.25 -2.80 -2.54
CA ALA A 141 11.47 -1.61 -3.35
C ALA A 141 12.14 -0.48 -2.55
N ILE A 142 11.68 -0.23 -1.31
CA ILE A 142 12.29 0.74 -0.39
C ILE A 142 13.75 0.36 -0.12
N LYS A 143 14.00 -0.92 0.20
CA LYS A 143 15.35 -1.43 0.47
C LYS A 143 16.27 -1.27 -0.74
N LYS A 144 15.82 -1.70 -1.94
CA LYS A 144 16.57 -1.57 -3.20
C LYS A 144 16.93 -0.11 -3.49
N ALA A 145 15.99 0.83 -3.32
CA ALA A 145 16.26 2.25 -3.52
C ALA A 145 17.29 2.80 -2.51
N ARG A 146 17.25 2.36 -1.25
CA ARG A 146 18.24 2.73 -0.23
C ARG A 146 19.62 2.12 -0.53
N GLU A 147 19.68 0.88 -1.02
CA GLU A 147 20.91 0.22 -1.45
C GLU A 147 21.59 0.93 -2.64
N TRP A 148 20.83 1.67 -3.45
CA TRP A 148 21.37 2.60 -4.47
C TRP A 148 21.99 3.88 -3.88
N GLY A 149 22.00 4.03 -2.55
CA GLY A 149 22.60 5.16 -1.83
C GLY A 149 21.60 6.22 -1.37
N LEU A 150 20.30 6.04 -1.63
CA LEU A 150 19.26 7.01 -1.26
C LEU A 150 18.80 6.84 0.18
N VAL A 151 19.74 7.03 1.12
CA VAL A 151 19.51 6.83 2.56
C VAL A 151 18.59 7.88 3.19
N ASN A 152 18.21 8.92 2.46
CA ASN A 152 17.22 9.92 2.89
C ASN A 152 15.77 9.43 2.79
N ILE A 153 15.52 8.24 2.23
CA ILE A 153 14.20 7.62 2.16
C ILE A 153 13.75 7.18 3.56
N ILE A 154 12.59 7.66 4.00
CA ILE A 154 11.92 7.27 5.24
C ILE A 154 10.56 6.66 4.89
N PRO A 155 10.35 5.34 5.04
CA PRO A 155 9.04 4.75 4.87
C PRO A 155 8.06 5.30 5.94
N MET A 156 6.86 5.63 5.49
CA MET A 156 5.77 6.10 6.34
C MET A 156 4.55 5.19 6.21
N LEU A 157 4.09 4.70 7.35
CA LEU A 157 3.04 3.69 7.48
C LEU A 157 1.67 4.36 7.61
N PRO A 158 0.75 4.19 6.65
CA PRO A 158 -0.59 4.77 6.71
C PRO A 158 -1.57 3.90 7.51
N PHE A 159 -2.57 4.54 8.10
CA PHE A 159 -3.75 3.94 8.69
C PHE A 159 -3.45 2.87 9.78
N CYS A 160 -2.42 3.12 10.60
CA CYS A 160 -2.05 2.24 11.71
C CYS A 160 -3.05 2.38 12.87
N ARG A 161 -3.89 1.37 13.09
CA ARG A 161 -5.02 1.45 14.02
C ARG A 161 -4.62 1.23 15.47
N SER A 162 -3.61 0.40 15.73
CA SER A 162 -3.20 0.05 17.09
C SER A 162 -1.69 -0.16 17.24
N PRO A 163 -1.13 -0.02 18.45
CA PRO A 163 0.27 -0.35 18.72
C PRO A 163 0.65 -1.80 18.43
N GLU A 164 -0.28 -2.75 18.58
CA GLU A 164 -0.06 -4.16 18.26
C GLU A 164 0.15 -4.36 16.75
N GLU A 165 -0.59 -3.60 15.94
CA GLU A 165 -0.39 -3.58 14.50
C GLU A 165 0.94 -2.94 14.13
N ALA A 166 1.29 -1.82 14.77
CA ALA A 166 2.60 -1.18 14.61
C ALA A 166 3.74 -2.18 14.90
N LYS A 167 3.66 -2.90 16.02
CA LYS A 167 4.64 -3.92 16.39
C LYS A 167 4.82 -4.98 15.29
N LYS A 168 3.73 -5.57 14.81
CA LYS A 168 3.78 -6.61 13.76
C LYS A 168 4.40 -6.09 12.47
N ILE A 169 4.09 -4.85 12.10
CA ILE A 169 4.66 -4.24 10.89
C ILE A 169 6.15 -4.02 11.03
N ILE A 170 6.62 -3.52 12.19
CA ILE A 170 8.04 -3.37 12.45
C ILE A 170 8.75 -4.74 12.39
N GLU A 171 8.16 -5.79 12.97
CA GLU A 171 8.69 -7.16 12.87
C GLU A 171 8.80 -7.66 11.42
N ILE A 172 7.80 -7.38 10.57
CA ILE A 172 7.84 -7.71 9.14
C ILE A 172 8.95 -6.91 8.43
N MET A 173 9.05 -5.61 8.68
CA MET A 173 10.11 -4.76 8.12
C MET A 173 11.51 -5.25 8.49
N GLU A 174 11.71 -5.63 9.76
CA GLU A 174 12.96 -6.20 10.24
C GLU A 174 13.28 -7.53 9.54
N SER A 175 12.29 -8.41 9.32
CA SER A 175 12.50 -9.67 8.60
C SER A 175 12.92 -9.48 7.13
N GLU A 176 12.53 -8.36 6.51
CA GLU A 176 12.96 -7.99 5.16
C GLU A 176 14.28 -7.20 5.14
N GLY A 177 14.89 -6.97 6.31
CA GLY A 177 16.16 -6.27 6.49
C GLY A 177 16.05 -4.75 6.50
N LEU A 178 14.87 -4.20 6.78
CA LEU A 178 14.64 -2.79 7.06
C LEU A 178 14.54 -2.57 8.57
N VAL A 179 15.68 -2.60 9.25
CA VAL A 179 15.76 -2.47 10.71
C VAL A 179 15.94 -1.02 11.11
N ARG A 180 15.04 -0.50 11.95
CA ARG A 180 15.08 0.88 12.44
C ARG A 180 16.42 1.17 13.16
N GLY A 181 17.02 2.32 12.84
CA GLY A 181 18.33 2.73 13.36
C GLY A 181 19.54 2.12 12.64
N GLN A 182 19.38 1.04 11.86
CA GLN A 182 20.45 0.52 11.01
C GLN A 182 20.52 1.33 9.71
N ASP A 183 21.74 1.65 9.26
CA ASP A 183 22.00 2.47 8.07
C ASP A 183 21.23 3.81 8.05
N GLY A 184 20.93 4.35 9.23
CA GLY A 184 20.15 5.58 9.39
C GLY A 184 18.68 5.45 8.98
N LEU A 185 18.13 4.24 8.87
CA LEU A 185 16.71 4.03 8.59
C LEU A 185 15.85 4.55 9.74
N LYS A 186 14.98 5.49 9.41
CA LYS A 186 13.85 5.91 10.25
C LYS A 186 12.55 5.32 9.70
N VAL A 187 11.55 5.14 10.54
CA VAL A 187 10.20 4.71 10.15
C VAL A 187 9.18 5.66 10.75
N TYR A 188 8.34 6.26 9.92
CA TYR A 188 7.29 7.18 10.36
C TYR A 188 5.92 6.50 10.33
N VAL A 189 4.99 7.06 11.09
CA VAL A 189 3.57 6.71 11.00
C VAL A 189 2.77 7.95 10.62
N MET A 190 1.71 7.75 9.86
CA MET A 190 0.74 8.80 9.60
C MET A 190 -0.21 8.89 10.81
N ALA A 191 -0.16 10.00 11.55
CA ALA A 191 -1.09 10.32 12.63
C ALA A 191 -2.42 10.77 12.03
N GLU A 192 -3.28 9.80 11.72
CA GLU A 192 -4.53 10.06 11.00
C GLU A 192 -5.76 9.38 11.61
N ILE A 193 -5.56 8.58 12.65
CA ILE A 193 -6.64 7.93 13.41
C ILE A 193 -6.62 8.49 14.83
N PRO A 194 -7.78 8.72 15.48
CA PRO A 194 -7.83 9.20 16.86
C PRO A 194 -7.00 8.36 17.84
N SER A 195 -6.87 7.04 17.62
CA SER A 195 -6.01 6.18 18.44
C SER A 195 -4.53 6.56 18.35
N ASN A 196 -4.03 7.06 17.22
CA ASN A 196 -2.65 7.55 17.10
C ASN A 196 -2.39 8.75 17.99
N ILE A 197 -3.41 9.59 18.21
CA ILE A 197 -3.32 10.79 19.03
C ILE A 197 -3.44 10.44 20.51
N ILE A 198 -4.43 9.59 20.85
CA ILE A 198 -4.72 9.20 22.23
C ILE A 198 -3.57 8.35 22.81
N CYS A 199 -3.00 7.45 22.01
CA CYS A 199 -1.94 6.51 22.43
C CYS A 199 -0.57 6.90 21.86
N ALA A 200 -0.34 8.20 21.61
CA ALA A 200 0.86 8.68 20.93
C ALA A 200 2.15 8.24 21.64
N ASP A 201 2.16 8.23 22.97
CA ASP A 201 3.25 7.74 23.82
C ASP A 201 3.64 6.29 23.51
N ILE A 202 2.65 5.42 23.29
CA ILE A 202 2.88 4.00 22.94
C ILE A 202 3.32 3.88 21.48
N PHE A 203 2.74 4.66 20.56
CA PHE A 203 3.16 4.65 19.15
C PHE A 203 4.61 5.11 18.96
N CYS A 204 5.09 6.06 19.79
CA CYS A 204 6.50 6.50 19.79
C CYS A 204 7.50 5.37 20.06
N GLU A 205 7.09 4.27 20.69
CA GLU A 205 7.98 3.12 20.88
C GLU A 205 8.34 2.44 19.55
N TYR A 206 7.46 2.54 18.54
CA TYR A 206 7.58 1.86 17.25
C TYR A 206 7.99 2.76 16.08
N PHE A 207 7.81 4.08 16.20
CA PHE A 207 8.06 5.03 15.11
C PHE A 207 8.97 6.18 15.53
N ASP A 208 9.79 6.69 14.60
CA ASP A 208 10.72 7.81 14.81
C ASP A 208 10.07 9.18 14.59
N GLY A 209 8.84 9.21 14.08
CA GLY A 209 8.16 10.44 13.75
C GLY A 209 6.72 10.23 13.32
N PHE A 210 5.96 11.32 13.40
CA PHE A 210 4.55 11.37 13.00
C PHE A 210 4.37 12.39 11.89
N SER A 211 3.61 12.01 10.86
CA SER A 211 3.07 12.95 9.88
C SER A 211 1.56 13.07 10.08
N ILE A 212 1.06 14.27 10.34
CA ILE A 212 -0.36 14.46 10.64
C ILE A 212 -1.18 14.35 9.35
N GLY A 213 -1.94 13.27 9.23
CA GLY A 213 -2.93 13.08 8.17
C GLY A 213 -4.23 13.79 8.50
N SER A 214 -4.22 15.12 8.44
CA SER A 214 -5.34 15.96 8.91
C SER A 214 -6.67 15.64 8.25
N ASN A 215 -6.66 15.19 6.98
CA ASN A 215 -7.89 14.83 6.26
C ASN A 215 -8.62 13.65 6.90
N ASP A 216 -7.94 12.52 7.10
CA ASP A 216 -8.55 11.34 7.71
C ASP A 216 -8.76 11.55 9.21
N LEU A 217 -7.85 12.27 9.88
CA LEU A 217 -8.02 12.61 11.30
C LEU A 217 -9.27 13.45 11.53
N THR A 218 -9.52 14.46 10.69
CA THR A 218 -10.73 15.29 10.79
C THR A 218 -11.98 14.44 10.52
N GLN A 219 -11.97 13.62 9.46
CA GLN A 219 -13.11 12.75 9.14
C GLN A 219 -13.45 11.80 10.29
N LEU A 220 -12.46 11.17 10.92
CA LEU A 220 -12.67 10.24 12.03
C LEU A 220 -13.02 10.95 13.34
N THR A 221 -12.45 12.14 13.58
CA THR A 221 -12.76 12.93 14.77
C THR A 221 -14.19 13.45 14.74
N TYR A 222 -14.66 13.88 13.57
CA TYR A 222 -16.03 14.39 13.40
C TYR A 222 -17.05 13.30 13.03
N GLY A 223 -16.61 12.10 12.65
CA GLY A 223 -17.48 11.03 12.16
C GLY A 223 -18.14 11.37 10.83
N VAL A 224 -17.42 12.00 9.91
CA VAL A 224 -17.94 12.51 8.64
C VAL A 224 -17.15 11.97 7.45
N GLY A 225 -17.85 11.63 6.38
CA GLY A 225 -17.23 11.37 5.09
C GLY A 225 -17.04 12.66 4.33
N ARG A 226 -15.82 12.93 3.84
CA ARG A 226 -15.53 14.14 3.05
C ARG A 226 -16.41 14.27 1.80
N ASP A 227 -16.76 13.14 1.19
CA ASP A 227 -17.55 13.10 -0.04
C ASP A 227 -19.04 13.44 0.21
N ASN A 228 -19.44 13.63 1.47
CA ASN A 228 -20.77 14.09 1.82
C ASN A 228 -20.80 15.62 1.91
N GLU A 229 -21.21 16.26 0.82
CA GLU A 229 -21.29 17.73 0.70
C GLU A 229 -22.05 18.40 1.85
N LYS A 230 -23.05 17.72 2.43
CA LYS A 230 -23.84 18.24 3.56
C LYS A 230 -23.02 18.37 4.84
N MET A 231 -21.93 17.61 4.98
CA MET A 231 -21.09 17.57 6.18
C MET A 231 -19.88 18.50 6.08
N ILE A 232 -19.50 18.95 4.87
CA ILE A 232 -18.34 19.84 4.66
C ILE A 232 -18.38 21.11 5.55
N PRO A 233 -19.53 21.80 5.73
CA PRO A 233 -19.56 22.97 6.60
C PRO A 233 -19.14 22.66 8.05
N LEU A 234 -19.49 21.48 8.57
CA LEU A 234 -19.15 21.11 9.95
C LEU A 234 -17.62 21.02 10.16
N MET A 235 -16.89 20.56 9.15
CA MET A 235 -15.42 20.38 9.19
C MET A 235 -14.65 21.71 9.13
N ASN A 236 -15.26 22.76 8.56
CA ASN A 236 -14.59 24.06 8.33
C ASN A 236 -14.98 25.14 9.33
N ASN A 237 -15.91 24.87 10.24
CA ASN A 237 -16.52 25.88 11.11
C ASN A 237 -15.70 26.22 12.37
N TYR A 238 -14.60 25.52 12.63
CA TYR A 238 -13.83 25.69 13.85
C TYR A 238 -12.34 25.85 13.53
N ASP A 239 -11.82 27.05 13.82
CA ASP A 239 -10.37 27.30 13.91
C ASP A 239 -9.92 26.83 15.31
N TYR A 240 -9.24 25.68 15.38
CA TYR A 240 -8.54 25.23 16.59
C TYR A 240 -7.09 25.73 16.59
#